data_AF-A0A536V0K6-F1
#
_entry.id   AF-A0A536V0K6-F1
#
_cell.length_a   1.000
_cell.length_b   1.000
_cell.length_c   1.000
_cell.angle_alpha   90.00
_cell.angle_beta   90.00
_cell.angle_gamma   90.00
#
_symmetry.space_group_name_H-M   'P 1'
#
loop_
_entity.id
_entity.type
_entity.pdbx_description
1 polymer ?
#
loop_
_entity_poly.entity_id
_entity_poly.type
_entity_poly.pdbx_seq_one_letter_code
_entity_poly.pdbx_strand_id
1 'polypeptide(L)'
;MRKSVLRRTLKSDLAKVDTHSIRPREYEELPELTEEALSRAVVKKGGRPRSTNPRKLISIRLPVDVIERWKATGPGWQTRIAARLSKVR
;
A
#
# COMPACT_ATOMS: atom_id res chain seq x y z
N MET A 1 3.54 -12.09 17.85
CA MET A 1 3.64 -10.67 17.40
C MET A 1 2.39 -10.31 16.62
N ARG A 2 1.49 -9.49 17.18
CA ARG A 2 0.31 -8.99 16.44
C ARG A 2 0.77 -7.87 15.52
N LYS A 3 0.65 -8.05 14.20
CA LYS A 3 0.81 -6.93 13.25
C LYS A 3 -0.27 -5.90 13.60
N SER A 4 0.15 -4.68 13.92
CA SER A 4 -0.76 -3.54 14.03
C SER A 4 -1.36 -3.30 12.65
N VAL A 5 -2.59 -3.78 12.45
CA VAL A 5 -3.37 -3.44 11.28
C VAL A 5 -3.72 -1.96 11.43
N LEU A 6 -3.38 -1.13 10.44
CA LEU A 6 -3.73 0.29 10.45
C LEU A 6 -5.23 0.45 10.76
N ARG A 7 -5.58 1.45 11.59
CA ARG A 7 -7.00 1.74 11.91
C ARG A 7 -7.78 1.89 10.60
N ARG A 8 -8.93 1.23 10.48
CA ARG A 8 -9.90 1.44 9.40
C ARG A 8 -10.28 2.93 9.42
N THR A 9 -9.67 3.72 8.55
CA THR A 9 -9.96 5.16 8.41
C THR A 9 -11.22 5.42 7.59
N LEU A 10 -11.86 4.37 7.05
CA LEU A 10 -13.15 4.50 6.40
C LEU A 10 -14.21 4.75 7.48
N LYS A 11 -14.78 5.96 7.43
CA LYS A 11 -15.97 6.34 8.22
C LYS A 11 -17.26 5.71 7.67
N SER A 12 -17.20 5.07 6.50
CA SER A 12 -18.35 4.43 5.89
C SER A 12 -18.71 3.13 6.60
N ASP A 13 -20.02 2.93 6.81
CA ASP A 13 -20.57 1.67 7.30
C ASP A 13 -20.58 0.64 6.18
N LEU A 14 -19.53 -0.18 6.11
CA LEU A 14 -19.39 -1.20 5.07
C LEU A 14 -20.39 -2.34 5.23
N ALA A 15 -20.84 -2.66 6.46
CA ALA A 15 -21.81 -3.73 6.67
C ALA A 15 -23.18 -3.37 6.06
N LYS A 16 -23.57 -2.09 6.19
CA LYS A 16 -24.77 -1.57 5.53
C LYS A 16 -24.66 -1.62 4.00
N VAL A 17 -23.50 -1.24 3.44
CA VAL A 17 -23.26 -1.29 1.98
C VAL A 17 -23.32 -2.73 1.48
N ASP A 18 -22.66 -3.66 2.16
CA ASP A 18 -22.61 -5.08 1.77
C ASP A 18 -23.98 -5.78 1.83
N THR A 19 -24.90 -5.28 2.67
CA THR A 19 -26.27 -5.82 2.78
C THR A 19 -27.16 -5.38 1.62
N HIS A 20 -26.86 -4.26 0.96
CA HIS A 20 -27.71 -3.71 -0.10
C HIS A 20 -27.52 -4.47 -1.42
N SER A 21 -28.59 -5.06 -1.94
CA SER A 21 -28.61 -5.66 -3.28
C SER A 21 -29.10 -4.63 -4.29
N ILE A 22 -28.25 -4.35 -5.27
CA ILE A 22 -28.49 -3.35 -6.29
C ILE A 22 -29.64 -3.78 -7.22
N ARG A 23 -30.60 -2.89 -7.48
CA ARG A 23 -31.78 -3.14 -8.34
C ARG A 23 -31.70 -2.35 -9.66
N PRO A 24 -32.26 -2.86 -10.78
CA PRO A 24 -32.22 -2.18 -12.07
C PRO A 24 -32.83 -0.76 -12.07
N ARG A 25 -33.93 -0.54 -11.33
CA ARG A 25 -34.58 0.77 -11.19
C ARG A 25 -33.67 1.86 -10.64
N GLU A 26 -32.66 1.48 -9.85
CA GLU A 26 -31.71 2.42 -9.24
C GLU A 26 -30.78 3.05 -10.30
N TYR A 27 -30.77 2.51 -11.52
CA TYR A 27 -30.01 3.03 -12.66
C TYR A 27 -30.84 3.89 -13.61
N GLU A 28 -32.17 3.96 -13.49
CA GLU A 28 -33.04 4.68 -14.44
C GLU A 28 -32.75 6.20 -14.50
N GLU A 29 -32.25 6.76 -13.39
CA GLU A 29 -31.92 8.20 -13.29
C GLU A 29 -30.48 8.52 -13.72
N LEU A 30 -29.66 7.51 -14.03
CA LEU A 30 -28.27 7.75 -14.41
C LEU A 30 -28.17 8.31 -15.83
N PRO A 31 -27.27 9.28 -16.06
CA PRO A 31 -27.05 9.79 -17.40
C PRO A 31 -26.42 8.73 -18.30
N GLU A 32 -26.78 8.77 -19.58
CA GLU A 32 -26.16 7.92 -20.61
C GLU A 32 -24.66 8.23 -20.77
N LEU A 33 -23.88 7.18 -21.02
CA LEU A 33 -22.44 7.31 -21.24
C LEU A 33 -22.17 7.76 -22.68
N THR A 34 -22.10 9.08 -22.89
CA THR A 34 -21.84 9.70 -24.20
C THR A 34 -20.36 9.66 -24.60
N GLU A 35 -20.09 9.77 -25.90
CA GLU A 35 -18.72 9.82 -26.45
C GLU A 35 -17.98 11.09 -25.98
N GLU A 36 -18.70 12.20 -25.82
CA GLU A 36 -18.16 13.46 -25.28
C GLU A 36 -17.77 13.33 -23.80
N ALA A 37 -18.46 12.47 -23.04
CA ALA A 37 -18.10 12.16 -21.65
C ALA A 37 -16.89 11.23 -21.58
N LEU A 38 -16.83 10.24 -22.47
CA LEU A 38 -15.72 9.29 -22.55
C LEU A 38 -14.42 9.96 -23.01
N SER A 39 -14.48 10.83 -24.02
CA SER A 39 -13.32 11.56 -24.54
C SER A 39 -12.65 12.49 -23.52
N ARG A 40 -13.41 12.98 -22.53
CA ARG A 40 -12.88 13.80 -21.42
C ARG A 40 -12.42 12.98 -20.22
N ALA A 41 -12.65 11.66 -20.22
CA ALA A 41 -12.32 10.83 -19.07
C ALA A 41 -10.80 10.70 -18.88
N VAL A 42 -10.33 10.93 -17.65
CA VAL A 42 -8.93 10.74 -17.27
C VAL A 42 -8.80 9.45 -16.46
N VAL A 43 -8.09 8.47 -17.01
CA VAL A 43 -7.77 7.24 -16.27
C VAL A 43 -6.70 7.55 -15.22
N LYS A 44 -7.12 7.84 -14.00
CA LYS A 44 -6.22 7.84 -12.85
C LYS A 44 -5.98 6.40 -12.46
N LYS A 45 -4.81 5.87 -12.80
CA LYS A 45 -4.33 4.57 -12.32
C LYS A 45 -4.16 4.69 -10.81
N GLY A 46 -5.23 4.40 -10.07
CA GLY A 46 -5.25 4.44 -8.61
C GLY A 46 -4.11 3.61 -8.04
N GLY A 47 -3.63 3.98 -6.85
CA GLY A 47 -2.51 3.28 -6.21
C GLY A 47 -1.92 4.08 -5.08
N ARG A 48 -1.02 3.44 -4.32
CA ARG A 48 -0.23 4.13 -3.30
C ARG A 48 0.71 5.13 -4.00
N PRO A 49 0.80 6.39 -3.50
CA PRO A 49 1.82 7.32 -3.97
C PRO A 49 3.21 6.69 -3.95
N ARG A 50 4.02 6.96 -4.98
CA ARG A 50 5.39 6.45 -5.04
C ARG A 50 6.16 6.99 -3.83
N SER A 51 6.90 6.13 -3.14
CA SER A 51 7.81 6.57 -2.08
C SER A 51 8.89 7.48 -2.69
N THR A 52 9.20 8.59 -2.02
CA THR A 52 10.30 9.49 -2.42
C THR A 52 11.66 8.80 -2.35
N ASN A 53 11.84 7.87 -1.41
CA ASN A 53 13.03 7.04 -1.28
C ASN A 53 12.65 5.56 -1.17
N PRO A 54 12.48 4.85 -2.30
CA PRO A 54 12.17 3.42 -2.29
C PRO A 54 13.41 2.60 -1.96
N ARG A 55 13.25 1.56 -1.13
CA ARG A 55 14.30 0.57 -0.90
C ARG A 55 14.56 -0.19 -2.20
N LYS A 56 15.82 -0.29 -2.61
CA LYS A 56 16.24 -1.13 -3.74
C LYS A 56 16.77 -2.45 -3.21
N LEU A 57 16.33 -3.55 -3.81
CA LEU A 57 16.90 -4.86 -3.53
C LEU A 57 18.26 -4.95 -4.25
N ILE A 58 19.33 -5.03 -3.47
CA ILE A 58 20.70 -5.16 -3.99
C ILE A 58 21.39 -6.34 -3.31
N SER A 59 22.36 -6.94 -4.00
CA SER A 59 23.25 -7.95 -3.45
C SER A 59 24.49 -7.26 -2.86
N ILE A 60 24.62 -7.25 -1.54
CA ILE A 60 25.81 -6.75 -0.82
C ILE A 60 26.51 -7.91 -0.13
N ARG A 61 27.86 -7.93 -0.15
CA ARG A 61 28.65 -8.89 0.60
C ARG A 61 29.00 -8.29 1.96
N LEU A 62 28.63 -8.99 3.02
CA LEU A 62 28.97 -8.65 4.40
C LEU A 62 29.70 -9.84 5.05
N PRO A 63 30.65 -9.60 5.97
CA PRO A 63 31.25 -10.66 6.76
C PRO A 63 30.19 -11.50 7.50
N VAL A 64 30.42 -12.81 7.61
CA VAL A 64 29.44 -13.77 8.19
C VAL A 64 29.13 -13.43 9.64
N ASP A 65 30.14 -13.07 10.42
CA ASP A 65 30.02 -12.67 11.82
C ASP A 65 29.12 -11.45 12.01
N VAL A 66 29.15 -10.49 11.08
CA VAL A 66 28.26 -9.33 11.08
C VAL A 66 26.82 -9.77 10.83
N ILE A 67 26.59 -10.63 9.84
CA ILE A 67 25.24 -11.14 9.53
C ILE A 67 24.64 -11.86 10.72
N GLU A 68 25.40 -12.75 11.37
CA GLU A 68 24.91 -13.53 12.51
C GLU A 68 24.61 -12.64 13.73
N ARG A 69 25.47 -11.66 14.03
CA ARG A 69 25.18 -10.65 15.07
C ARG A 69 23.87 -9.91 14.81
N TRP A 70 23.61 -9.52 13.57
CA TRP A 70 22.36 -8.84 13.24
C TRP A 70 21.17 -9.79 13.27
N LYS A 71 21.26 -11.00 12.73
CA LYS A 71 20.17 -12.00 12.81
C LYS A 71 19.77 -12.30 14.26
N ALA A 72 20.74 -12.38 15.18
CA ALA A 72 20.49 -12.59 16.61
C ALA A 72 19.63 -11.50 17.25
N THR A 73 19.56 -10.30 16.66
CA THR A 73 18.65 -9.23 17.11
C THR A 73 17.16 -9.52 16.82
N GLY A 74 16.85 -10.63 16.15
CA GLY A 74 15.49 -11.10 15.89
C GLY A 74 14.84 -10.51 14.63
N PRO A 75 13.51 -10.70 14.45
CA PRO A 75 12.78 -10.20 13.30
C PRO A 75 13.03 -8.71 13.04
N GLY A 76 13.16 -8.34 11.76
CA GLY A 76 13.43 -6.96 11.34
C GLY A 76 14.89 -6.52 11.42
N TRP A 77 15.85 -7.42 11.61
CA TRP A 77 17.27 -7.10 11.63
C TRP A 77 17.77 -6.39 10.36
N GLN A 78 17.24 -6.76 9.19
CA GLN A 78 17.53 -6.09 7.90
C GLN A 78 17.08 -4.61 7.90
N THR A 79 15.96 -4.30 8.56
CA THR A 79 15.49 -2.92 8.71
C THR A 79 16.42 -2.13 9.62
N ARG A 80 16.89 -2.76 10.71
CA ARG A 80 17.81 -2.12 11.67
C ARG A 80 19.20 -1.87 11.07
N ILE A 81 19.79 -2.83 10.36
CA ILE A 81 21.08 -2.63 9.69
C ILE A 81 20.97 -1.54 8.61
N ALA A 82 19.90 -1.51 7.81
CA ALA A 82 19.67 -0.45 6.82
C ALA A 82 19.56 0.94 7.48
N ALA A 83 18.85 1.04 8.61
CA ALA A 83 18.74 2.28 9.38
C ALA A 83 20.06 2.71 10.03
N ARG A 84 20.95 1.76 10.34
CA ARG A 84 22.30 2.07 10.82
C ARG A 84 23.16 2.62 9.67
N LEU A 85 23.14 1.97 8.51
CA LEU A 85 23.89 2.40 7.32
C LEU A 85 23.46 3.78 6.83
N SER A 86 22.17 4.14 6.92
CA SER A 86 21.69 5.47 6.52
C SER A 86 22.15 6.62 7.43
N LYS A 87 22.68 6.32 8.61
CA LYS A 87 23.16 7.31 9.59
C LYS A 87 24.68 7.53 9.53
N VAL A 88 25.40 6.68 8.80
CA VAL A 88 26.84 6.83 8.60
C VAL A 88 27.01 7.89 7.51
N ARG A 89 27.58 9.03 7.90
CA ARG A 89 27.92 10.15 7.00
C ARG A 89 29.42 10.20 6.81
#